data_AF-A0A0D8JDM4-F1
#
_entry.id   AF-A0A0D8JDM4-F1
#
_cell.length_a   1.000
_cell.length_b   1.000
_cell.length_c   1.000
_cell.angle_alpha   90.00
_cell.angle_beta   90.00
_cell.angle_gamma   90.00
#
_symmetry.space_group_name_H-M   'P 1'
#
loop_
_entity.id
_entity.type
_entity.pdbx_description
1 polymer ?
#
loop_
_entity_poly.entity_id
_entity_poly.type
_entity_poly.pdbx_seq_one_letter_code
_entity_poly.pdbx_strand_id
1 'polypeptide(L)'
;MKTRNNVQKAITKSLAVIISLVLISITVNAQDFWRTVMENNSFSQIAMAMTDNTEASSASADASSTTDMSAYARYAAVDAEEELDVENWMLAENNFFTTVDVAIEAEEALEVENWMTNESYFDGMASYLKVDTEEALEVEPWMQNTDYFGVISVDVEEETEAALEVEPWMTDAKNWNI
;
A
#
# COMPACT_ATOMS: atom_id res chain seq x y z
N MET A 1 30.93 4.82 -24.54
CA MET A 1 31.26 5.16 -23.13
C MET A 1 31.05 6.65 -22.87
N LYS A 2 29.87 7.07 -22.39
CA LYS A 2 29.58 8.47 -21.97
C LYS A 2 29.20 8.59 -20.48
N THR A 3 28.88 7.49 -19.79
CA THR A 3 28.34 7.48 -18.42
C THR A 3 29.42 7.61 -17.33
N ARG A 4 30.62 7.06 -17.54
CA ARG A 4 31.71 7.10 -16.54
C ARG A 4 32.15 8.52 -16.19
N ASN A 5 32.18 9.40 -17.19
CA ASN A 5 32.54 10.81 -17.00
C ASN A 5 31.45 11.59 -16.23
N ASN A 6 30.16 11.26 -16.46
CA ASN A 6 29.05 11.91 -15.78
C ASN A 6 28.92 11.49 -14.31
N VAL A 7 29.09 10.20 -14.00
CA VAL A 7 29.10 9.70 -12.62
C VAL A 7 30.30 10.25 -11.86
N GLN A 8 31.49 10.25 -12.47
CA GLN A 8 32.68 10.88 -11.87
C GLN A 8 32.45 12.38 -11.60
N LYS A 9 31.86 13.11 -12.55
CA LYS A 9 31.52 14.53 -12.38
C LYS A 9 30.46 14.76 -11.28
N ALA A 10 29.50 13.86 -11.12
CA ALA A 10 28.51 13.91 -10.04
C ALA A 10 29.17 13.64 -8.67
N ILE A 11 30.02 12.62 -8.56
CA ILE A 11 30.76 12.27 -7.33
C ILE A 11 31.71 13.40 -6.92
N THR A 12 32.44 14.00 -7.86
CA THR A 12 33.33 15.12 -7.55
C THR A 12 32.53 16.35 -7.07
N LYS A 13 31.36 16.60 -7.68
CA LYS A 13 30.48 17.69 -7.24
C LYS A 13 29.86 17.42 -5.87
N SER A 14 29.41 16.19 -5.58
CA SER A 14 28.86 15.84 -4.26
C SER A 14 29.93 15.87 -3.17
N LEU A 15 31.16 15.43 -3.47
CA LEU A 15 32.29 15.51 -2.54
C LEU A 15 32.62 16.98 -2.20
N ALA A 16 32.62 17.87 -3.20
CA ALA A 16 32.82 19.30 -2.97
C ALA A 16 31.71 19.91 -2.08
N VAL A 17 30.45 19.51 -2.28
CA VAL A 17 29.33 19.92 -1.43
C VAL A 17 29.51 19.43 0.01
N ILE A 18 29.90 18.18 0.21
CA ILE A 18 30.14 17.61 1.55
C ILE A 18 31.31 18.33 2.24
N ILE A 19 32.41 18.57 1.54
CA ILE A 19 33.57 19.32 2.08
C ILE A 19 33.15 20.74 2.48
N SER A 20 32.31 21.42 1.67
CA SER A 20 31.80 22.75 2.01
C SER A 20 30.90 22.74 3.24
N LEU A 21 30.06 21.70 3.40
CA LEU A 21 29.21 21.51 4.58
C LEU A 21 30.05 21.29 5.85
N VAL A 22 31.12 20.51 5.76
CA VAL A 22 32.05 20.24 6.87
C VAL A 22 32.82 21.51 7.27
N LEU A 23 33.27 22.31 6.30
CA LEU A 23 33.95 23.58 6.59
C LEU A 23 33.01 24.59 7.26
N ILE A 24 31.74 24.63 6.87
CA ILE A 24 30.72 25.43 7.55
C ILE A 24 30.58 24.95 9.01
N SER A 25 30.46 23.63 9.23
CA SER A 25 30.31 23.03 10.57
C SER A 25 31.46 23.29 11.56
N ILE A 26 32.67 23.55 11.08
CA ILE A 26 33.84 23.80 11.94
C ILE A 26 33.89 25.26 12.42
N THR A 27 33.16 26.17 11.76
CA THR A 27 33.06 27.56 12.25
C THR A 27 32.17 27.62 13.48
N VAL A 28 32.63 28.28 14.55
CA VAL A 28 31.90 28.39 15.83
C VAL A 28 30.52 29.04 15.64
N ASN A 29 30.34 29.85 14.59
CA ASN A 29 29.10 30.52 14.23
C ASN A 29 28.06 29.59 13.52
N ALA A 30 28.45 28.39 13.08
CA ALA A 30 27.54 27.45 12.41
C ALA A 30 26.74 26.55 13.37
N GLN A 31 26.96 26.66 14.69
CA GLN A 31 26.10 25.98 15.67
C GLN A 31 24.65 26.46 15.57
N ASP A 32 24.42 27.76 15.35
CA ASP A 32 23.07 28.33 15.20
C ASP A 32 22.44 27.96 13.85
N PHE A 33 23.26 27.73 12.83
CA PHE A 33 22.81 27.23 11.53
C PHE A 33 22.22 25.82 11.64
N TRP A 34 22.90 24.88 12.31
CA TRP A 34 22.36 23.53 12.53
C TRP A 34 21.12 23.52 13.43
N ARG A 35 21.04 24.42 14.42
CA ARG A 35 19.82 24.62 15.22
C ARG A 35 18.64 25.06 14.35
N THR A 36 18.83 26.08 13.53
CA THR A 36 17.79 26.60 12.62
C THR A 36 17.34 25.55 11.60
N VAL A 37 18.27 24.72 11.10
CA VAL A 37 17.96 23.61 10.20
C VAL A 37 17.20 22.51 10.93
N MET A 38 17.60 22.12 12.15
CA MET A 38 16.93 21.08 12.94
C MET A 38 15.53 21.50 13.39
N GLU A 39 15.34 22.77 13.77
CA GLU A 39 14.04 23.32 14.19
C GLU A 39 13.03 23.39 13.04
N ASN A 40 13.49 23.60 11.80
CA ASN A 40 12.63 23.62 10.60
C ASN A 40 12.45 22.25 9.93
N ASN A 41 13.03 21.18 10.47
CA ASN A 41 12.81 19.83 9.94
C ASN A 41 11.54 19.21 10.54
N SER A 42 10.68 18.66 9.69
CA SER A 42 9.41 18.00 10.07
C SER A 42 9.60 16.68 10.85
N PHE A 43 10.84 16.27 11.13
CA PHE A 43 11.18 15.04 11.86
C PHE A 43 10.55 14.99 13.26
N SER A 44 10.46 16.12 13.95
CA SER A 44 9.81 16.22 15.27
C SER A 44 8.30 15.97 15.20
N GLN A 45 7.65 16.42 14.12
CA GLN A 45 6.21 16.22 13.91
C GLN A 45 5.88 14.75 13.59
N ILE A 46 6.75 14.09 12.82
CA ILE A 46 6.64 12.65 12.52
C ILE A 46 6.86 11.80 13.78
N ALA A 47 7.76 12.21 14.68
CA ALA A 47 7.99 11.53 15.95
C ALA A 47 6.83 11.71 16.96
N MET A 48 6.26 12.91 17.08
CA MET A 48 5.07 13.13 17.92
C MET A 48 3.86 12.32 17.44
N ALA A 49 3.62 12.27 16.12
CA ALA A 49 2.52 11.49 15.54
C ALA A 49 2.66 9.97 15.77
N MET A 50 3.87 9.45 16.00
CA MET A 50 4.09 8.03 16.33
C MET A 50 4.04 7.71 17.83
N THR A 51 4.13 8.71 18.72
CA THR A 51 4.09 8.49 20.17
C THR A 51 2.67 8.53 20.74
N ASP A 52 1.74 9.23 20.09
CA ASP A 52 0.33 9.35 20.54
C ASP A 52 -0.46 8.03 20.45
N ASN A 53 0.08 7.01 19.77
CA ASN A 53 -0.54 5.67 19.69
C ASN A 53 -0.03 4.66 20.73
N THR A 54 0.76 5.10 21.73
CA THR A 54 1.23 4.19 22.79
C THR A 54 1.06 4.79 24.18
N GLU A 55 -0.16 5.13 24.57
CA GLU A 55 -0.48 5.23 25.99
C GLU A 55 -0.73 3.84 26.57
N ALA A 56 0.33 3.27 27.13
CA ALA A 56 0.22 2.27 28.19
C ALA A 56 -0.44 2.93 29.42
N SER A 57 -1.77 2.88 29.48
CA SER A 57 -2.51 3.25 30.67
C SER A 57 -2.31 2.17 31.74
N SER A 58 -1.49 2.48 32.75
CA SER A 58 -1.46 1.72 34.00
C SER A 58 -2.78 1.94 34.74
N ALA A 59 -3.77 1.08 34.47
CA ALA A 59 -5.04 1.08 35.19
C ALA A 59 -4.80 0.61 36.63
N SER A 60 -4.84 1.55 37.58
CA SER A 60 -5.07 1.24 38.99
C SER A 60 -6.46 0.61 39.12
N ALA A 61 -6.50 -0.61 39.66
CA ALA A 61 -7.72 -1.35 39.95
C ALA A 61 -8.48 -0.71 41.12
N ASP A 62 -9.17 0.40 40.87
CA ASP A 62 -10.28 0.86 41.70
C ASP A 62 -11.24 1.71 40.86
N ALA A 63 -12.07 1.04 40.07
CA ALA A 63 -13.21 1.65 39.42
C ALA A 63 -14.33 0.63 39.47
N SER A 64 -15.18 0.77 40.49
CA SER A 64 -16.50 0.16 40.55
C SER A 64 -17.25 0.51 39.26
N SER A 65 -17.25 -0.40 38.28
CA SER A 65 -18.00 -0.26 37.04
C SER A 65 -19.48 -0.48 37.33
N THR A 66 -20.15 0.54 37.87
CA THR A 66 -21.57 0.68 37.62
C THR A 66 -21.68 0.97 36.13
N THR A 67 -22.06 -0.05 35.36
CA THR A 67 -22.36 0.05 33.93
C THR A 67 -23.52 1.01 33.78
N ASP A 68 -23.23 2.31 33.70
CA ASP A 68 -24.21 3.35 33.43
C ASP A 68 -24.52 3.26 31.93
N MET A 69 -25.36 2.29 31.58
CA MET A 69 -25.92 2.08 30.23
C MET A 69 -26.56 3.37 29.69
N SER A 70 -26.91 4.30 30.58
CA SER A 70 -27.42 5.64 30.28
C SER A 70 -26.42 6.54 29.55
N ALA A 71 -25.10 6.38 29.75
CA ALA A 71 -24.08 7.20 29.11
C ALA A 71 -23.97 6.96 27.60
N TYR A 72 -24.31 5.75 27.14
CA TYR A 72 -24.30 5.37 25.72
C TYR A 72 -25.63 5.65 25.01
N ALA A 73 -26.70 5.92 25.75
CA ALA A 73 -28.01 6.22 25.17
C ALA A 73 -28.00 7.49 24.28
N ARG A 74 -27.10 8.44 24.56
CA ARG A 74 -26.91 9.65 23.74
C ARG A 74 -26.29 9.35 22.36
N TYR A 75 -25.53 8.26 22.21
CA TYR A 75 -24.96 7.82 20.92
C TYR A 75 -25.89 6.89 20.15
N ALA A 76 -26.94 6.36 20.79
CA ALA A 76 -27.96 5.51 20.17
C ALA A 76 -29.15 6.32 19.60
N ALA A 77 -29.15 7.64 19.77
CA ALA A 77 -30.08 8.51 19.07
C ALA A 77 -29.74 8.45 17.57
N VAL A 78 -30.57 7.75 16.81
CA VAL A 78 -30.55 7.83 15.34
C VAL A 78 -30.94 9.27 15.01
N ASP A 79 -29.97 10.06 14.55
CA ASP A 79 -30.26 11.34 13.91
C ASP A 79 -31.02 11.00 12.62
N ALA A 80 -32.33 11.20 12.65
CA ALA A 80 -33.16 11.18 11.46
C ALA A 80 -32.95 12.51 10.75
N GLU A 81 -31.88 12.61 9.97
CA GLU A 81 -31.71 13.71 9.03
C GLU A 81 -32.81 13.63 7.95
N GLU A 82 -33.23 14.78 7.43
CA GLU A 82 -34.20 14.83 6.33
C GLU A 82 -33.68 14.03 5.12
N GLU A 83 -34.59 13.37 4.39
CA GLU A 83 -34.23 12.66 3.16
C GLU A 83 -33.54 13.64 2.19
N LEU A 84 -32.33 13.28 1.75
CA LEU A 84 -31.57 14.10 0.83
C LEU A 84 -32.26 14.09 -0.55
N ASP A 85 -32.88 15.21 -0.91
CA ASP A 85 -33.45 15.39 -2.25
C ASP A 85 -32.34 15.56 -3.29
N VAL A 86 -32.45 14.82 -4.40
CA VAL A 86 -31.54 14.97 -5.54
C VAL A 86 -31.99 16.15 -6.38
N GLU A 87 -31.22 17.24 -6.33
CA GLU A 87 -31.50 18.45 -7.09
C GLU A 87 -31.02 18.32 -8.56
N ASN A 88 -31.66 19.03 -9.49
CA ASN A 88 -31.36 18.93 -10.93
C ASN A 88 -29.89 19.21 -11.30
N TRP A 89 -29.18 20.03 -10.53
CA TRP A 89 -27.76 20.29 -10.76
C TRP A 89 -26.87 19.09 -10.43
N MET A 90 -27.31 18.20 -9.52
CA MET A 90 -26.61 16.96 -9.16
C MET A 90 -26.73 15.89 -10.25
N LEU A 91 -27.64 16.09 -11.21
CA LEU A 91 -27.84 15.23 -12.38
C LEU A 91 -27.20 15.80 -13.64
N ALA A 92 -26.68 17.03 -13.60
CA ALA A 92 -26.07 17.67 -14.75
C ALA A 92 -24.67 17.10 -14.99
N GLU A 93 -24.55 16.18 -15.94
CA GLU A 93 -23.29 15.51 -16.31
C GLU A 93 -22.12 16.48 -16.54
N ASN A 94 -22.39 17.63 -17.14
CA ASN A 94 -21.41 18.70 -17.39
C ASN A 94 -20.80 19.29 -16.10
N ASN A 95 -21.43 19.11 -14.94
CA ASN A 95 -20.90 19.54 -13.65
C ASN A 95 -19.88 18.54 -13.07
N PHE A 96 -19.84 17.30 -13.58
CA PHE A 96 -19.01 16.21 -13.07
C PHE A 96 -17.92 15.78 -14.05
N PHE A 97 -18.14 15.98 -15.34
CA PHE A 97 -17.22 15.56 -16.38
C PHE A 97 -16.81 16.73 -17.25
N THR A 98 -15.51 17.03 -17.25
CA THR A 98 -14.87 17.72 -18.37
C THR A 98 -14.72 16.68 -19.48
N THR A 99 -15.57 16.73 -20.50
CA THR A 99 -15.43 15.85 -21.66
C THR A 99 -14.07 16.13 -22.31
N VAL A 100 -13.15 15.16 -22.22
CA VAL A 100 -11.91 15.18 -22.98
C VAL A 100 -12.23 14.59 -24.34
N ASP A 101 -12.37 15.45 -25.35
CA ASP A 101 -12.42 15.01 -26.75
C ASP A 101 -11.05 14.44 -27.12
N VAL A 102 -10.88 13.13 -26.94
CA VAL A 102 -9.73 12.41 -27.47
C VAL A 102 -9.96 12.29 -28.98
N ALA A 103 -9.35 13.19 -29.74
CA ALA A 103 -9.25 13.03 -31.18
C ALA A 103 -8.62 11.65 -31.46
N ILE A 104 -9.37 10.78 -32.13
CA ILE A 104 -8.83 9.54 -32.65
C ILE A 104 -8.00 9.94 -33.88
N GLU A 105 -6.75 10.32 -33.66
CA GLU A 105 -5.80 10.37 -34.75
C GLU A 105 -5.54 8.92 -35.17
N ALA A 106 -6.00 8.56 -36.37
CA ALA A 106 -5.60 7.33 -37.01
C ALA A 106 -4.15 7.51 -37.47
N GLU A 107 -3.22 7.26 -36.55
CA GLU A 107 -1.80 7.19 -36.88
C GLU A 107 -1.58 6.01 -37.84
N GLU A 108 -0.66 6.17 -38.79
CA GLU A 108 -0.24 5.10 -39.69
C GLU A 108 0.19 3.87 -38.88
N ALA A 109 -0.07 2.68 -39.42
CA ALA A 109 0.32 1.44 -38.75
C ALA A 109 1.84 1.43 -38.54
N LEU A 110 2.28 1.33 -37.28
CA LEU A 110 3.69 1.25 -36.91
C LEU A 110 4.36 0.08 -37.66
N GLU A 111 5.31 0.40 -38.53
CA GLU A 111 6.11 -0.60 -39.22
C GLU A 111 7.28 -1.06 -38.36
N VAL A 112 7.59 -2.36 -38.41
CA VAL A 112 8.78 -2.88 -37.75
C VAL A 112 10.01 -2.54 -38.59
N GLU A 113 10.74 -1.51 -38.19
CA GLU A 113 12.00 -1.10 -38.80
C GLU A 113 13.11 -2.17 -38.62
N ASN A 114 14.02 -2.25 -39.59
CA ASN A 114 15.05 -3.31 -39.67
C ASN A 114 15.99 -3.40 -38.45
N TRP A 115 16.15 -2.31 -37.69
CA TRP A 115 16.95 -2.34 -36.46
C TRP A 115 16.24 -3.05 -35.31
N MET A 116 14.90 -3.09 -35.29
CA MET A 116 14.12 -3.75 -34.23
C MET A 116 14.16 -5.28 -34.31
N THR A 117 14.51 -5.84 -35.48
CA THR A 117 14.59 -7.28 -35.71
C THR A 117 16.02 -7.78 -35.91
N ASN A 118 17.00 -6.89 -36.02
CA ASN A 118 18.38 -7.29 -36.27
C ASN A 118 19.06 -7.75 -34.98
N GLU A 119 19.19 -9.07 -34.83
CA GLU A 119 19.79 -9.75 -33.67
C GLU A 119 21.19 -9.22 -33.31
N SER A 120 21.98 -8.72 -34.27
CA SER A 120 23.30 -8.15 -34.01
C SER A 120 23.29 -6.92 -33.07
N TYR A 121 22.14 -6.23 -32.95
CA TYR A 121 21.95 -5.14 -31.98
C TYR A 121 21.58 -5.65 -30.58
N PHE A 122 21.10 -6.88 -30.46
CA PHE A 122 20.62 -7.48 -29.21
C PHE A 122 21.58 -8.54 -28.65
N ASP A 123 22.47 -9.09 -29.48
CA ASP A 123 23.44 -10.14 -29.14
C ASP A 123 24.39 -9.74 -27.99
N GLY A 124 24.65 -8.43 -27.86
CA GLY A 124 25.45 -7.89 -26.76
C GLY A 124 24.84 -8.06 -25.36
N MET A 125 23.52 -8.25 -25.25
CA MET A 125 22.82 -8.35 -23.97
C MET A 125 22.75 -9.79 -23.43
N ALA A 126 22.78 -10.79 -24.33
CA ALA A 126 22.74 -12.21 -23.96
C ALA A 126 23.94 -12.61 -23.08
N SER A 127 25.09 -11.97 -23.27
CA SER A 127 26.28 -12.15 -22.41
C SER A 127 26.10 -11.63 -20.97
N TYR A 128 25.17 -10.70 -20.72
CA TYR A 128 24.91 -10.16 -19.38
C TYR A 128 23.84 -10.94 -18.63
N LEU A 129 23.01 -11.69 -19.37
CA LEU A 129 22.05 -12.64 -18.83
C LEU A 129 22.76 -13.97 -18.54
N LYS A 130 23.66 -13.96 -17.55
CA LYS A 130 23.98 -15.20 -16.88
C LYS A 130 22.68 -15.71 -16.29
N VAL A 131 22.18 -16.84 -16.81
CA VAL A 131 21.30 -17.70 -16.03
C VAL A 131 22.16 -18.19 -14.87
N ASP A 132 22.12 -17.47 -13.76
CA ASP A 132 22.58 -18.00 -12.48
C ASP A 132 21.64 -19.17 -12.19
N THR A 133 22.13 -20.36 -12.51
CA THR A 133 21.50 -21.60 -12.08
C THR A 133 21.94 -21.76 -10.63
N GLU A 134 21.22 -21.10 -9.72
CA GLU A 134 21.39 -21.34 -8.29
C GLU A 134 21.03 -22.80 -8.01
N GLU A 135 21.70 -23.41 -7.04
CA GLU A 135 21.35 -24.77 -6.64
C GLU A 135 19.88 -24.81 -6.17
N ALA A 136 19.21 -25.92 -6.44
CA ALA A 136 17.83 -26.11 -6.01
C ALA A 136 17.76 -25.96 -4.49
N LEU A 137 16.90 -25.06 -4.00
CA LEU A 137 16.74 -24.82 -2.58
C LEU A 137 16.33 -26.12 -1.88
N GLU A 138 17.17 -26.61 -0.98
CA GLU A 138 16.86 -27.79 -0.17
C GLU A 138 15.99 -27.39 1.02
N VAL A 139 14.95 -28.19 1.30
CA VAL A 139 14.10 -27.97 2.48
C VAL A 139 14.81 -28.52 3.71
N GLU A 140 15.34 -27.63 4.53
CA GLU A 140 16.05 -27.99 5.75
C GLU A 140 15.12 -28.64 6.81
N PRO A 141 15.61 -29.53 7.70
CA PRO A 141 14.76 -30.27 8.63
C PRO A 141 13.88 -29.41 9.55
N TRP A 142 14.34 -28.20 9.91
CA TRP A 142 13.56 -27.28 10.73
C TRP A 142 12.34 -26.71 9.96
N MET A 143 12.43 -26.56 8.63
CA MET A 143 11.33 -26.05 7.80
C MET A 143 10.16 -27.03 7.69
N GLN A 144 10.39 -28.29 8.06
CA GLN A 144 9.38 -29.35 8.10
C GLN A 144 8.81 -29.54 9.51
N ASN A 145 9.42 -28.93 10.52
CA ASN A 145 8.96 -29.07 11.90
C ASN A 145 7.84 -28.06 12.16
N THR A 146 6.61 -28.58 12.22
CA THR A 146 5.38 -27.84 12.51
C THR A 146 5.35 -27.17 13.88
N ASP A 147 6.27 -27.51 14.79
CA ASP A 147 6.37 -26.85 16.11
C ASP A 147 6.94 -25.43 16.00
N TYR A 148 7.71 -25.12 14.94
CA TYR A 148 8.30 -23.79 14.73
C TYR A 148 7.38 -22.81 14.01
N PHE A 149 6.39 -23.33 13.31
CA PHE A 149 5.36 -22.53 12.66
C PHE A 149 4.16 -22.66 13.58
N GLY A 150 3.72 -21.58 14.25
CA GLY A 150 2.63 -21.63 15.22
C GLY A 150 1.30 -22.07 14.62
N VAL A 151 1.19 -23.33 14.21
CA VAL A 151 0.03 -23.95 13.60
C VAL A 151 -1.02 -24.00 14.68
N ILE A 152 -1.93 -23.05 14.62
CA ILE A 152 -3.26 -23.21 15.19
C ILE A 152 -3.86 -24.35 14.37
N SER A 153 -3.96 -25.53 14.99
CA SER A 153 -4.68 -26.65 14.38
C SER A 153 -6.07 -26.16 14.01
N VAL A 154 -6.37 -26.18 12.71
CA VAL A 154 -7.74 -26.01 12.23
C VAL A 154 -8.34 -27.40 12.23
N ASP A 155 -9.17 -27.68 13.23
CA ASP A 155 -10.04 -28.85 13.20
C ASP A 155 -11.06 -28.64 12.08
N VAL A 156 -10.84 -29.29 10.94
CA VAL A 156 -11.82 -29.37 9.87
C VAL A 156 -12.74 -30.53 10.23
N GLU A 157 -13.87 -30.22 10.85
CA GLU A 157 -14.96 -31.18 10.95
C GLU A 157 -15.51 -31.39 9.53
N GLU A 158 -15.41 -32.62 9.01
CA GLU A 158 -16.18 -33.00 7.83
C GLU A 158 -17.65 -33.06 8.25
N GLU A 159 -18.36 -31.94 8.07
CA GLU A 159 -19.81 -31.87 8.15
C GLU A 159 -20.40 -32.86 7.12
N THR A 160 -20.87 -34.00 7.61
CA THR A 160 -21.66 -34.94 6.82
C THR A 160 -23.11 -34.51 6.88
N GLU A 161 -23.49 -33.57 6.01
CA GLU A 161 -24.90 -33.21 5.85
C GLU A 161 -25.70 -34.42 5.36
N ALA A 162 -26.87 -34.64 5.96
CA ALA A 162 -27.80 -35.65 5.48
C ALA A 162 -28.19 -35.35 4.02
N ALA A 163 -28.34 -36.39 3.21
CA ALA A 163 -28.77 -36.23 1.82
C ALA A 163 -30.09 -35.45 1.77
N LEU A 164 -30.15 -34.39 0.96
CA LEU A 164 -31.31 -33.52 0.84
C LEU A 164 -32.56 -34.33 0.45
N GLU A 165 -33.52 -34.43 1.36
CA GLU A 165 -34.82 -35.02 1.07
C GLU A 165 -35.70 -34.00 0.33
N VAL A 166 -36.06 -34.34 -0.91
CA VAL A 166 -36.93 -33.48 -1.72
C VAL A 166 -38.38 -33.70 -1.28
N GLU A 167 -38.93 -32.74 -0.55
CA GLU A 167 -40.32 -32.78 -0.13
C GLU A 167 -41.27 -32.41 -1.29
N PRO A 168 -42.52 -32.90 -1.31
CA PRO A 168 -43.44 -32.69 -2.45
C PRO A 168 -43.65 -31.23 -2.85
N TRP A 169 -43.58 -30.30 -1.89
CA TRP A 169 -43.74 -28.88 -2.17
C TRP A 169 -42.57 -28.28 -2.97
N MET A 170 -41.36 -28.85 -2.87
CA MET A 170 -40.16 -28.40 -3.57
C MET A 170 -40.19 -28.68 -5.08
N THR A 171 -41.13 -29.52 -5.53
CA THR A 171 -41.28 -29.91 -6.95
C THR A 171 -42.61 -29.48 -7.57
N ASP A 172 -43.56 -28.98 -6.77
CA ASP A 172 -44.85 -28.52 -7.30
C ASP A 172 -44.73 -27.09 -7.83
N ALA A 173 -44.72 -26.94 -9.16
CA ALA A 173 -44.62 -25.64 -9.85
C ALA A 173 -45.64 -24.59 -9.36
N LYS A 174 -46.82 -25.03 -8.89
CA LYS A 174 -47.84 -24.13 -8.32
C LYS A 174 -47.34 -23.39 -7.08
N ASN A 175 -46.47 -24.02 -6.28
CA ASN A 175 -45.91 -23.40 -5.07
C ASN A 175 -44.82 -22.37 -5.40
N TRP A 176 -44.28 -22.40 -6.63
CA TRP A 176 -43.20 -21.53 -7.07
C TRP A 176 -43.66 -20.43 -8.05
N ASN A 177 -44.96 -20.35 -8.34
CA ASN A 177 -45.56 -19.43 -9.32
C ASN A 177 -44.83 -19.45 -10.69
N ILE A 178 -44.38 -20.63 -11.11
CA ILE A 178 -43.81 -20.94 -12.42
C ILE A 178 -44.79 -21.75 -13.27
#